data_AF-A0A530BTV0-F1
#
_entry.id   AF-A0A530BTV0-F1
#
_cell.length_a   1.000
_cell.length_b   1.000
_cell.length_c   1.000
_cell.angle_alpha   90.00
_cell.angle_beta   90.00
_cell.angle_gamma   90.00
#
_symmetry.space_group_name_H-M   'P 1'
#
loop_
_entity.id
_entity.type
_entity.pdbx_description
1 polymer ?
#
loop_
_entity_poly.entity_id
_entity_poly.type
_entity_poly.pdbx_seq_one_letter_code
_entity_poly.pdbx_strand_id
1 'polypeptide(L)' 'MRLIAENLGGERGGETVFSGIGFTLEKGEALIVT' A
#
# COMPACT_ATOMS: atom_id res chain seq x y z
N MET A 1 -13.14 -12.80 -0.22
CA MET A 1 -12.89 -11.40 0.17
C MET A 1 -11.60 -11.00 -0.51
N ARG A 2 -11.58 -9.96 -1.34
CA ARG A 2 -10.41 -9.47 -2.07
C ARG A 2 -10.04 -8.12 -1.47
N LEU A 3 -8.77 -7.91 -1.15
CA LEU A 3 -8.26 -6.63 -0.65
C LEU A 3 -7.35 -6.00 -1.71
N ILE A 4 -7.63 -4.75 -2.04
CA ILE A 4 -6.88 -3.99 -3.04
C ILE A 4 -6.61 -2.62 -2.44
N ALA A 5 -5.35 -2.22 -2.42
CA ALA A 5 -4.93 -0.86 -2.12
C ALA A 5 -4.12 -0.35 -3.30
N GLU A 6 -4.47 0.82 -3.81
CA GLU A 6 -3.86 1.42 -4.99
C GLU A 6 -3.51 2.88 -4.70
N ASN A 7 -2.51 3.39 -5.40
CA ASN A 7 -2.07 4.79 -5.30
C ASN A 7 -1.71 5.23 -3.88
N LEU A 8 -1.12 4.32 -3.09
CA LEU A 8 -0.64 4.66 -1.76
C LEU A 8 0.54 5.64 -1.87
N GLY A 9 0.46 6.69 -1.06
CA GLY A 9 1.50 7.69 -0.90
C GLY A 9 1.78 7.96 0.56
N GLY A 10 2.97 8.43 0.85
CA GLY A 10 3.39 8.79 2.20
C GLY A 10 4.31 9.99 2.18
N GLU A 11 4.12 10.87 3.16
CA GLU A 11 4.88 12.11 3.29
C GLU A 11 5.64 12.16 4.62
N ARG A 12 6.76 12.87 4.62
CA ARG A 12 7.54 13.15 5.83
C ARG A 12 8.03 14.59 5.77
N GLY A 13 7.54 15.42 6.69
CA GLY A 13 7.88 16.84 6.72
C GLY A 13 7.39 17.62 5.51
N GLY A 14 6.28 17.19 4.89
CA GLY A 14 5.72 17.78 3.67
C GLY A 14 6.37 17.29 2.37
N GLU A 15 7.41 16.47 2.44
CA GLU A 15 8.05 15.86 1.28
C GLU A 15 7.49 14.47 1.01
N THR A 16 7.24 14.17 -0.27
CA THR A 16 6.83 12.82 -0.68
C THR A 16 7.95 11.82 -0.46
N VAL A 17 7.69 10.79 0.35
CA VAL A 17 8.63 9.68 0.61
C VAL A 17 8.37 8.52 -0.33
N PHE A 18 7.11 8.26 -0.67
CA PHE A 18 6.72 7.29 -1.69
C PHE A 18 5.37 7.70 -2.31
N SER A 19 5.13 7.25 -3.54
CA SER A 19 3.84 7.41 -4.23
C SER A 19 3.62 6.27 -5.22
N GLY A 20 2.35 6.01 -5.56
CA GLY A 20 2.00 5.05 -6.60
C GLY A 20 2.20 3.58 -6.22
N ILE A 21 2.26 3.26 -4.93
CA ILE A 21 2.39 1.87 -4.47
C ILE A 21 1.00 1.20 -4.48
N GLY A 22 0.95 -0.04 -4.95
CA GLY A 22 -0.26 -0.86 -4.96
C GLY A 22 0.00 -2.29 -4.49
N PHE A 23 -1.02 -2.89 -3.87
CA PHE A 23 -1.00 -4.27 -3.38
C PHE A 23 -2.29 -4.99 -3.78
N THR A 24 -2.14 -6.26 -4.18
CA THR A 24 -3.26 -7.18 -4.40
C THR A 24 -3.06 -8.39 -3.51
N LEU A 25 -4.09 -8.78 -2.77
CA LEU A 25 -4.11 -10.02 -2.00
C LEU A 25 -5.22 -10.94 -2.49
N GLU A 26 -4.86 -12.21 -2.63
CA GLU A 26 -5.78 -13.30 -2.92
C GLU A 26 -6.32 -13.94 -1.63
N LYS A 27 -7.29 -14.83 -1.80
CA LYS A 27 -7.95 -15.50 -0.66
C LYS A 27 -6.93 -16.33 0.13
N GLY A 28 -6.79 -16.00 1.42
CA GLY A 28 -5.93 -16.73 2.35
C GLY A 28 -4.53 -16.13 2.52
N GLU A 29 -4.24 -15.03 1.83
CA GLU A 29 -2.97 -14.32 1.95
C GLU A 29 -3.02 -13.23 3.02
N ALA A 30 -1.85 -12.86 3.53
CA ALA A 30 -1.66 -11.76 4.47
C ALA A 30 -0.50 -10.86 4.00
N LEU A 31 -0.69 -9.55 4.14
CA LEU A 31 0.32 -8.54 3.83
C LEU A 31 0.66 -7.77 5.10
N ILE A 32 1.94 -7.68 5.41
CA ILE A 32 2.48 -6.85 6.48
C ILE A 32 3.43 -5.84 5.85
N VAL A 33 3.18 -4.55 6.13
CA VAL A 33 4.06 -3.43 5.73
C VAL A 33 4.61 -2.82 7.02
N THR A 34 5.93 -2.66 7.09
CA THR A 34 6.65 -2.10 8.24
C THR A 34 7.47 -0.89 7.86
#